data_AF-I7ZJG9-F1
#
_entry.id   AF-I7ZJG9-F1
#
_cell.length_a   1.000
_cell.length_b   1.000
_cell.length_c   1.000
_cell.angle_alpha   90.00
_cell.angle_beta   90.00
_cell.angle_gamma   90.00
#
_symmetry.space_group_name_H-M   'P 1'
#
loop_
_entity.id
_entity.type
_entity.pdbx_description
1 polymer ?
#
loop_
_entity_poly.entity_id
_entity_poly.type
_entity_poly.pdbx_seq_one_letter_code
_entity_poly.pdbx_strand_id
1 'polypeptide(L)'
;MSIQATVLSVIAIGCGATLVMDAWLLVLRRLGIRAASFGLIGRWAAHSVRGRFIHASIATAKSVRGELALGWLVHYAVGILFASLLVASAGPDWIQAPTPAPAVLFGLISVAAPLLIMQPAMGAGFLASKTPKPWASCLRSAANHCVFGAGLYLAAAAVSRLV
;
A
#
# COMPACT_ATOMS: atom_id res chain seq x y z
N MET A 1 16.73 -20.12 5.65
CA MET A 1 17.05 -18.84 6.34
C MET A 1 16.64 -18.91 7.81
N SER A 2 17.34 -18.19 8.70
CA SER A 2 16.90 -18.05 10.11
C SER A 2 15.65 -17.16 10.21
N ILE A 3 14.89 -17.27 11.31
CA ILE A 3 13.71 -16.43 11.54
C ILE A 3 14.07 -14.95 11.52
N GLN A 4 15.20 -14.57 12.15
CA GLN A 4 15.68 -13.19 12.15
C GLN A 4 15.99 -12.70 10.73
N ALA A 5 16.66 -13.50 9.89
CA ALA A 5 16.94 -13.14 8.52
C ALA A 5 15.65 -12.95 7.72
N THR A 6 14.68 -13.86 7.86
CA THR A 6 13.37 -13.75 7.21
C THR A 6 12.65 -12.46 7.59
N VAL A 7 12.62 -12.10 8.88
CA VAL A 7 11.97 -10.86 9.35
C VAL A 7 12.62 -9.63 8.75
N LEU A 8 13.96 -9.56 8.75
CA LEU A 8 14.69 -8.42 8.16
C LEU A 8 14.45 -8.33 6.65
N SER A 9 14.46 -9.45 5.94
CA SER A 9 14.15 -9.51 4.51
C SER A 9 12.73 -9.02 4.22
N VAL A 10 11.73 -9.44 5.00
CA VAL A 10 10.35 -8.99 4.84
C VAL A 10 10.21 -7.47 5.04
N ILE A 11 10.86 -6.92 6.06
CA ILE A 11 10.87 -5.47 6.30
C ILE A 11 11.53 -4.75 5.11
N ALA A 12 12.68 -5.23 4.64
CA ALA A 12 13.39 -4.65 3.50
C ALA A 12 12.57 -4.71 2.21
N ILE A 13 11.92 -5.85 1.93
CA ILE A 13 11.03 -6.03 0.78
C ILE A 13 9.85 -5.08 0.84
N GLY A 14 9.18 -5.00 1.99
CA GLY A 14 8.02 -4.11 2.20
C GLY A 14 8.37 -2.64 2.02
N CYS A 15 9.47 -2.18 2.63
CA CYS A 15 9.99 -0.83 2.45
C CYS A 15 10.38 -0.56 1.00
N GLY A 16 11.10 -1.49 0.36
CA GLY A 16 11.53 -1.37 -1.05
C GLY A 16 10.36 -1.27 -2.03
N ALA A 17 9.34 -2.12 -1.86
CA ALA A 17 8.12 -2.05 -2.67
C ALA A 17 7.35 -0.74 -2.48
N THR A 18 7.32 -0.24 -1.24
CA THR A 18 6.70 1.05 -0.91
C THR A 18 7.47 2.21 -1.55
N LEU A 19 8.80 2.18 -1.52
CA LEU A 19 9.63 3.17 -2.22
C LEU A 19 9.41 3.19 -3.74
N VAL A 20 9.25 2.01 -4.36
CA VAL A 20 8.90 1.92 -5.80
C VAL A 20 7.55 2.56 -6.08
N MET A 21 6.55 2.32 -5.21
CA MET A 21 5.25 3.00 -5.29
C MET A 21 5.41 4.51 -5.13
N ASP A 22 6.20 4.99 -4.18
CA ASP A 22 6.41 6.42 -3.96
C ASP A 22 7.01 7.09 -5.20
N ALA A 23 8.02 6.47 -5.81
CA ALA A 23 8.59 6.92 -7.08
C ALA A 23 7.54 6.97 -8.20
N TRP A 24 6.67 5.95 -8.28
CA TRP A 24 5.56 5.94 -9.24
C TRP A 24 4.55 7.07 -8.98
N LEU A 25 4.18 7.34 -7.73
CA LEU A 25 3.29 8.46 -7.38
C LEU A 25 3.93 9.82 -7.70
N LEU A 26 5.27 9.94 -7.62
CA LEU A 26 5.99 11.11 -8.09
C LEU A 26 5.89 11.26 -9.61
N VAL A 27 6.07 10.18 -10.38
CA VAL A 27 5.89 10.19 -11.84
C VAL A 27 4.47 10.65 -12.21
N LEU A 28 3.44 10.05 -11.60
CA LEU A 28 2.05 10.46 -11.82
C LEU A 28 1.82 11.94 -11.53
N ARG A 29 2.43 12.47 -10.45
CA ARG A 29 2.35 13.89 -10.12
C ARG A 29 2.98 14.77 -11.20
N ARG A 30 4.12 14.37 -11.79
CA ARG A 30 4.76 15.08 -12.91
C ARG A 30 3.92 15.06 -14.17
N LEU A 31 3.10 14.02 -14.35
CA LEU A 31 2.12 13.90 -15.44
C LEU A 31 0.79 14.62 -15.16
N GLY A 32 0.69 15.41 -14.08
CA GLY A 32 -0.51 16.16 -13.72
C GLY A 32 -1.61 15.33 -13.03
N ILE A 33 -1.34 14.06 -12.72
CA ILE A 33 -2.29 13.18 -12.02
C ILE A 33 -2.12 13.37 -10.51
N ARG A 34 -3.13 13.96 -9.86
CA ARG A 34 -3.13 14.17 -8.41
C ARG A 34 -3.41 12.85 -7.67
N ALA A 35 -2.41 12.34 -6.97
CA ALA A 35 -2.59 11.25 -6.01
C ALA A 35 -3.30 11.73 -4.74
N ALA A 36 -3.94 10.80 -4.02
CA ALA A 36 -4.52 11.09 -2.71
C ALA A 36 -3.41 11.53 -1.73
N SER A 37 -3.72 12.50 -0.88
CA SER A 37 -2.78 12.96 0.15
C SER A 37 -2.62 11.88 1.23
N PHE A 38 -1.39 11.51 1.56
CA PHE A 38 -1.08 10.69 2.73
C PHE A 38 -1.62 11.30 4.03
N GLY A 39 -1.76 12.63 4.10
CA GLY A 39 -2.40 13.29 5.25
C GLY A 39 -3.84 12.84 5.49
N LEU A 40 -4.61 12.49 4.44
CA LEU A 40 -5.97 11.95 4.62
C LEU A 40 -5.95 10.53 5.17
N ILE A 41 -4.95 9.72 4.79
CA ILE A 41 -4.74 8.38 5.33
C ILE A 41 -4.38 8.47 6.81
N GLY A 42 -3.45 9.36 7.17
CA GLY A 42 -3.09 9.54 8.58
C GLY A 42 -4.22 10.16 9.40
N ARG A 43 -5.02 11.07 8.82
CA ARG A 43 -6.23 11.58 9.48
C ARG A 43 -7.21 10.43 9.75
N TRP A 44 -7.44 9.58 8.76
CA TRP A 44 -8.29 8.40 8.91
C TRP A 44 -7.77 7.47 10.01
N ALA A 45 -6.48 7.12 9.97
CA ALA A 45 -5.85 6.28 10.98
C ALA A 45 -5.96 6.88 12.40
N ALA A 46 -5.73 8.19 12.55
CA ALA A 46 -5.84 8.89 13.84
C ALA A 46 -7.26 8.88 14.41
N HIS A 47 -8.28 8.97 13.56
CA HIS A 47 -9.68 8.85 14.02
C HIS A 47 -10.07 7.39 14.27
N SER A 48 -9.55 6.44 13.49
CA SER A 48 -9.77 5.01 13.67
C SER A 48 -9.29 4.53 15.04
N VAL A 49 -8.08 4.92 15.47
CA VAL A 49 -7.58 4.59 16.82
C VAL A 49 -8.37 5.26 17.95
N ARG A 50 -9.20 6.26 17.63
CA ARG A 50 -10.12 6.94 18.57
C ARG A 50 -11.56 6.43 18.44
N GLY A 51 -11.76 5.27 17.80
CA GLY A 51 -13.07 4.61 17.67
C GLY A 51 -13.92 5.09 16.49
N ARG A 52 -13.44 6.03 15.66
CA ARG A 52 -14.18 6.51 14.48
C ARG A 52 -13.51 6.05 13.19
N PHE A 53 -13.87 4.84 12.77
CA PHE A 53 -13.35 4.21 11.55
C PHE A 53 -14.04 4.70 10.27
N ILE A 54 -15.37 4.91 10.31
CA ILE A 54 -16.17 5.30 9.14
C ILE A 54 -16.45 6.81 9.15
N HIS A 55 -16.26 7.45 7.99
CA HIS A 55 -16.47 8.88 7.77
C HIS A 55 -17.36 9.10 6.55
N ALA A 56 -18.24 10.11 6.61
CA ALA A 56 -19.00 10.56 5.44
C ALA A 56 -18.05 11.16 4.37
N SER A 57 -17.03 11.89 4.83
CA SER A 57 -15.89 12.33 4.04
C SER A 57 -14.72 12.57 5.00
N ILE A 58 -13.61 11.86 4.81
CA ILE A 58 -12.42 12.09 5.63
C ILE A 58 -11.82 13.49 5.40
N ALA A 59 -12.04 14.06 4.22
CA ALA A 59 -11.54 15.38 3.86
C ALA A 59 -12.13 16.50 4.74
N THR A 60 -13.36 16.31 5.24
CA THR A 60 -14.05 17.26 6.13
C THR A 60 -13.92 16.91 7.61
N ALA A 61 -13.36 15.75 7.94
CA ALA A 61 -13.08 15.39 9.33
C ALA A 61 -12.03 16.34 9.94
N LYS A 62 -12.13 16.59 11.25
CA LYS A 62 -11.19 17.45 12.00
C LYS A 62 -9.75 16.98 11.76
N SER A 63 -8.89 17.89 11.29
CA SER A 63 -7.47 17.61 11.10
C SER A 63 -6.79 17.21 12.40
N VAL A 64 -5.78 16.34 12.29
CA VAL A 64 -4.98 15.88 13.43
C VAL A 64 -3.54 16.38 13.26
N ARG A 65 -2.97 16.93 14.33
CA ARG A 65 -1.56 17.35 14.33
C ARG A 65 -0.68 16.14 13.99
N GLY A 66 0.16 16.28 12.96
CA GLY A 66 1.02 15.20 12.49
C GLY A 66 0.35 14.18 11.56
N GLU A 67 -0.86 14.44 11.05
CA GLU A 67 -1.57 13.50 10.16
C GLU A 67 -0.77 13.10 8.91
N LEU A 68 0.08 13.98 8.38
CA LEU A 68 0.94 13.63 7.26
C LEU A 68 2.00 12.59 7.63
N ALA A 69 2.70 12.78 8.76
CA ALA A 69 3.72 11.84 9.24
C ALA A 69 3.11 10.48 9.59
N LEU A 70 1.92 10.49 10.22
CA LEU A 70 1.17 9.26 10.49
C LEU A 70 0.74 8.58 9.19
N GLY A 71 0.33 9.34 8.17
CA GLY A 71 0.00 8.79 6.86
C GLY A 71 1.16 8.05 6.21
N TRP A 72 2.36 8.62 6.26
CA TRP A 72 3.60 7.96 5.81
C TRP A 72 3.91 6.71 6.62
N LEU A 73 3.80 6.76 7.95
CA LEU A 73 4.02 5.60 8.81
C LEU A 73 3.05 4.45 8.46
N VAL A 74 1.76 4.76 8.31
CA VAL A 74 0.74 3.78 7.90
C VAL A 74 1.06 3.23 6.52
N HIS A 75 1.52 4.06 5.58
CA HIS A 75 1.87 3.61 4.24
C HIS A 75 2.96 2.52 4.25
N TYR A 76 4.06 2.77 4.96
CA TYR A 76 5.17 1.81 5.08
C TYR A 76 4.79 0.60 5.93
N ALA A 77 4.02 0.78 7.00
CA ALA A 77 3.54 -0.32 7.83
C ALA A 77 2.65 -1.29 7.03
N VAL A 78 1.75 -0.77 6.20
CA VAL A 78 0.92 -1.58 5.30
C VAL A 78 1.78 -2.27 4.22
N GLY A 79 2.80 -1.59 3.70
CA GLY A 79 3.75 -2.20 2.76
C GLY A 79 4.47 -3.41 3.36
N ILE A 80 4.97 -3.28 4.60
CA ILE A 80 5.61 -4.39 5.34
C ILE A 80 4.60 -5.50 5.65
N LEU A 81 3.38 -5.15 6.06
CA LEU A 81 2.31 -6.13 6.28
C LEU A 81 2.01 -6.92 5.01
N PHE A 82 1.90 -6.26 3.86
CA PHE A 82 1.67 -6.93 2.58
C PHE A 82 2.84 -7.82 2.14
N ALA A 83 4.09 -7.39 2.33
CA ALA A 83 5.25 -8.24 2.11
C ALA A 83 5.24 -9.48 3.03
N SER A 84 4.84 -9.30 4.30
CA SER A 84 4.71 -10.40 5.27
C SER A 84 3.67 -11.42 4.82
N LEU A 85 2.49 -10.95 4.37
CA LEU A 85 1.41 -11.80 3.88
C LEU A 85 1.81 -12.54 2.59
N LEU A 86 2.50 -11.87 1.66
CA LEU A 86 3.04 -12.51 0.47
C LEU A 86 3.99 -13.65 0.85
N VAL A 87 5.00 -13.38 1.68
CA VAL A 87 5.99 -14.39 2.09
C VAL A 87 5.33 -15.53 2.88
N ALA A 88 4.36 -15.23 3.75
CA ALA A 88 3.61 -16.25 4.46
C ALA A 88 2.80 -17.15 3.51
N SER A 89 2.27 -16.59 2.41
CA SER A 89 1.51 -17.34 1.41
C SER A 89 2.37 -18.11 0.40
N ALA A 90 3.51 -17.55 -0.02
CA ALA A 90 4.40 -18.13 -1.02
C ALA A 90 5.48 -19.04 -0.41
N GLY A 91 5.65 -18.98 0.90
CA GLY A 91 6.70 -19.66 1.65
C GLY A 91 7.99 -18.82 1.74
N PRO A 92 8.79 -19.01 2.80
CA PRO A 92 10.02 -18.25 3.02
C PRO A 92 11.08 -18.48 1.93
N ASP A 93 11.06 -19.61 1.23
CA ASP A 93 11.98 -19.91 0.13
C ASP A 93 11.79 -18.96 -1.07
N TRP A 94 10.61 -18.35 -1.20
CA TRP A 94 10.38 -17.32 -2.22
C TRP A 94 11.30 -16.12 -2.07
N ILE A 95 11.79 -15.81 -0.85
CA ILE A 95 12.76 -14.72 -0.65
C ILE A 95 14.10 -15.06 -1.33
N GLN A 96 14.52 -16.32 -1.30
CA GLN A 96 15.79 -16.76 -1.87
C GLN A 96 15.71 -16.95 -3.40
N ALA A 97 14.54 -17.37 -3.89
CA ALA A 97 14.27 -17.57 -5.31
C ALA A 97 13.01 -16.81 -5.76
N PRO A 98 13.03 -15.46 -5.74
CA PRO A 98 11.84 -14.68 -6.03
C PRO A 98 11.42 -14.84 -7.48
N THR A 99 10.15 -15.17 -7.68
CA THR A 99 9.50 -15.19 -8.99
C THR A 99 8.47 -14.04 -9.09
N PRO A 100 8.26 -13.46 -10.29
CA PRO A 100 7.35 -12.31 -10.45
C PRO A 100 5.88 -12.64 -10.18
N ALA A 101 5.43 -13.84 -10.55
CA ALA A 101 4.02 -14.22 -10.55
C ALA A 101 3.31 -14.04 -9.19
N PRO A 102 3.80 -14.60 -8.06
CA PRO A 102 3.15 -14.43 -6.76
C PRO A 102 3.16 -12.97 -6.30
N ALA A 103 4.20 -12.20 -6.59
CA ALA A 103 4.28 -10.79 -6.19
C ALA A 103 3.28 -9.91 -6.93
N VAL A 104 3.17 -10.06 -8.25
CA VAL A 104 2.23 -9.29 -9.08
C VAL A 104 0.78 -9.71 -8.79
N LEU A 105 0.52 -11.01 -8.63
CA LEU A 105 -0.81 -11.50 -8.26
C LEU A 105 -1.23 -10.99 -6.87
N PHE A 106 -0.32 -11.03 -5.89
CA PHE A 106 -0.59 -10.47 -4.58
C PHE A 106 -0.83 -8.95 -4.64
N GLY A 107 -0.04 -8.23 -5.44
CA GLY A 107 -0.26 -6.82 -5.75
C GLY A 107 -1.69 -6.57 -6.22
N LEU A 108 -2.14 -7.28 -7.25
CA LEU A 108 -3.51 -7.19 -7.77
C LEU A 108 -4.58 -7.50 -6.72
N ILE A 109 -4.42 -8.58 -5.94
CA ILE A 109 -5.35 -8.95 -4.86
C ILE A 109 -5.43 -7.84 -3.80
N SER A 110 -4.28 -7.26 -3.44
CA SER A 110 -4.21 -6.22 -2.40
C SER A 110 -4.96 -4.94 -2.77
N VAL A 111 -5.37 -4.75 -4.04
CA VAL A 111 -6.25 -3.64 -4.46
C VAL A 111 -7.62 -3.70 -3.77
N ALA A 112 -8.02 -4.87 -3.28
CA ALA A 112 -9.22 -5.03 -2.47
C ALA A 112 -9.18 -4.18 -1.19
N ALA A 113 -8.01 -4.03 -0.57
CA ALA A 113 -7.85 -3.25 0.66
C ALA A 113 -8.27 -1.78 0.49
N PRO A 114 -7.75 -1.01 -0.50
CA PRO A 114 -8.25 0.33 -0.70
C PRO A 114 -9.70 0.35 -1.22
N LEU A 115 -10.08 -0.51 -2.16
CA LEU A 115 -11.38 -0.36 -2.83
C LEU A 115 -12.59 -0.84 -2.01
N LEU A 116 -12.39 -1.78 -1.09
CA LEU A 116 -13.46 -2.40 -0.30
C LEU A 116 -13.43 -2.03 1.18
N ILE A 117 -12.30 -1.54 1.70
CA ILE A 117 -12.15 -1.19 3.12
C ILE A 117 -11.86 0.30 3.26
N MET A 118 -10.70 0.75 2.77
CA MET A 118 -10.20 2.10 3.04
C MET A 118 -11.07 3.19 2.40
N GLN A 119 -11.36 3.09 1.10
CA GLN A 119 -12.16 4.08 0.35
C GLN A 119 -13.59 4.19 0.90
N PRO A 120 -14.33 3.08 1.14
CA PRO A 120 -15.61 3.14 1.83
C PRO A 120 -15.53 3.82 3.20
N ALA A 121 -14.57 3.42 4.04
CA ALA A 121 -14.40 3.97 5.38
C ALA A 121 -14.03 5.46 5.37
N MET A 122 -13.33 5.92 4.33
CA MET A 122 -12.98 7.33 4.13
C MET A 122 -14.11 8.16 3.47
N GLY A 123 -15.21 7.53 3.06
CA GLY A 123 -16.37 8.20 2.48
C GLY A 123 -16.44 8.20 0.95
N ALA A 124 -15.47 7.59 0.26
CA ALA A 124 -15.46 7.47 -1.21
C ALA A 124 -16.36 6.34 -1.75
N GLY A 125 -16.93 5.52 -0.87
CA GLY A 125 -17.83 4.42 -1.21
C GLY A 125 -17.11 3.16 -1.71
N PHE A 126 -17.85 2.05 -1.80
CA PHE A 126 -17.35 0.80 -2.40
C PHE A 126 -16.96 1.04 -3.85
N LEU A 127 -15.80 0.50 -4.24
CA LEU A 127 -15.23 0.69 -5.59
C LEU A 127 -15.16 2.18 -5.98
N ALA A 128 -14.88 3.06 -5.01
CA ALA A 128 -14.83 4.51 -5.20
C ALA A 128 -16.10 5.12 -5.84
N SER A 129 -17.26 4.51 -5.63
CA SER A 129 -18.55 4.86 -6.25
C SER A 129 -19.02 6.28 -5.99
N LYS A 130 -18.57 6.93 -4.90
CA LYS A 130 -18.89 8.33 -4.57
C LYS A 130 -17.85 9.33 -5.08
N THR A 131 -16.84 8.89 -5.84
CA THR A 131 -15.88 9.80 -6.48
C THR A 131 -16.38 10.30 -7.83
N PRO A 132 -15.92 11.46 -8.33
CA PRO A 132 -16.40 12.02 -9.62
C PRO A 132 -16.14 11.11 -10.83
N LYS A 133 -15.13 10.23 -10.77
CA LYS A 133 -14.77 9.29 -11.84
C LYS A 133 -14.45 7.90 -11.27
N PRO A 134 -15.46 7.10 -10.86
CA PRO A 134 -15.25 5.84 -10.14
C PRO A 134 -14.38 4.84 -10.91
N TRP A 135 -14.67 4.61 -12.20
CA TRP A 135 -13.88 3.70 -13.03
C TRP A 135 -12.41 4.10 -13.14
N ALA A 136 -12.14 5.40 -13.33
CA ALA A 136 -10.79 5.90 -13.37
C ALA A 136 -10.08 5.75 -12.01
N SER A 137 -10.81 5.88 -10.89
CA SER A 137 -10.28 5.64 -9.55
C SER A 137 -9.93 4.17 -9.34
N CYS A 138 -10.79 3.24 -9.75
CA CYS A 138 -10.51 1.81 -9.69
C CYS A 138 -9.32 1.42 -10.56
N LEU A 139 -9.26 1.89 -11.80
CA LEU A 139 -8.15 1.60 -12.72
C LEU A 139 -6.82 2.15 -12.19
N ARG A 140 -6.82 3.38 -11.64
CA ARG A 140 -5.62 3.93 -10.98
C ARG A 140 -5.21 3.11 -9.76
N SER A 141 -6.18 2.67 -8.95
CA SER A 141 -5.89 1.80 -7.80
C SER A 141 -5.27 0.49 -8.26
N ALA A 142 -5.81 -0.15 -9.29
CA ALA A 142 -5.27 -1.37 -9.87
C ALA A 142 -3.86 -1.15 -10.43
N ALA A 143 -3.64 -0.09 -11.22
CA ALA A 143 -2.33 0.25 -11.76
C ALA A 143 -1.28 0.48 -10.66
N ASN A 144 -1.64 1.24 -9.62
CA ASN A 144 -0.76 1.43 -8.46
C ASN A 144 -0.42 0.07 -7.84
N HIS A 145 -1.40 -0.78 -7.60
CA HIS A 145 -1.18 -2.08 -6.97
C HIS A 145 -0.43 -3.09 -7.84
N CYS A 146 -0.51 -3.00 -9.17
CA CYS A 146 0.40 -3.68 -10.09
C CYS A 146 1.84 -3.22 -9.89
N VAL A 147 2.07 -1.90 -9.83
CA VAL A 147 3.39 -1.32 -9.58
C VAL A 147 3.93 -1.72 -8.21
N PHE A 148 3.08 -1.76 -7.18
CA PHE A 148 3.46 -2.29 -5.87
C PHE A 148 3.90 -3.76 -5.95
N GLY A 149 3.12 -4.62 -6.64
CA GLY A 149 3.46 -6.02 -6.85
C GLY A 149 4.79 -6.20 -7.60
N ALA A 150 5.03 -5.38 -8.62
CA ALA A 150 6.33 -5.32 -9.30
C ALA A 150 7.44 -4.88 -8.33
N GLY A 151 7.16 -3.89 -7.48
CA GLY A 151 8.06 -3.42 -6.42
C GLY A 151 8.41 -4.51 -5.40
N LEU A 152 7.44 -5.35 -4.99
CA LEU A 152 7.67 -6.51 -4.12
C LEU A 152 8.66 -7.48 -4.77
N TYR A 153 8.48 -7.80 -6.05
CA TYR A 153 9.41 -8.66 -6.79
C TYR A 153 10.80 -8.02 -6.92
N LEU A 154 10.90 -6.76 -7.33
CA LEU A 154 12.18 -6.07 -7.52
C LEU A 154 12.96 -5.96 -6.20
N ALA A 155 12.27 -5.64 -5.10
CA ALA A 155 12.87 -5.58 -3.79
C ALA A 155 13.31 -6.97 -3.30
N ALA A 156 12.50 -8.01 -3.50
CA ALA A 156 12.87 -9.38 -3.18
C ALA A 156 14.08 -9.85 -3.99
N ALA A 157 14.15 -9.55 -5.29
CA ALA A 157 15.29 -9.87 -6.14
C ALA A 157 16.56 -9.11 -5.74
N ALA A 158 16.44 -7.91 -5.16
CA ALA A 158 17.59 -7.20 -4.59
C ALA A 158 18.03 -7.86 -3.27
N VAL A 159 17.09 -8.19 -2.39
CA VAL A 159 17.36 -8.85 -1.11
C VAL A 159 17.94 -10.26 -1.29
N SER A 160 17.47 -11.02 -2.27
CA SER A 160 17.94 -12.39 -2.55
C SER A 160 19.42 -12.45 -2.96
N ARG A 161 20.01 -11.32 -3.37
CA ARG A 161 21.45 -11.23 -3.66
C ARG A 161 22.31 -11.00 -2.41
N LEU A 162 21.68 -10.75 -1.27
CA LEU A 162 22.32 -10.41 0.00
C LEU A 162 22.14 -11.48 1.08
N VAL A 163 21.36 -12.53 0.81
CA VAL A 163 21.00 -13.58 1.77
C VAL A 163 21.29 -14.98 1.23
#